data_AF-A0A3E0ENV7-F1
#
_entry.id   AF-A0A3E0ENV7-F1
#
_cell.length_a   1.000
_cell.length_b   1.000
_cell.length_c   1.000
_cell.angle_alpha   90.00
_cell.angle_beta   90.00
_cell.angle_gamma   90.00
#
_symmetry.space_group_name_H-M   'P 1'
#
loop_
_entity.id
_entity.type
_entity.pdbx_description
1 polymer ?
#
loop_
_entity_poly.entity_id
_entity_poly.type
_entity_poly.pdbx_seq_one_letter_code
_entity_poly.pdbx_strand_id
1 'polypeptide(L)'
;MKIKLQRIYKYFEMDTGKFDELKSGVQEIIDFIANKNAKEASNKLAEVSEELDEILDHTDEDEDLREISKFQVLLNQLQQKIVLLKAQLN
;
A
#
# COMPACT_ATOMS: atom_id res chain seq x y z
N MET A 1 -29.36 26.85 -5.71
CA MET A 1 -28.46 26.10 -6.62
C MET A 1 -27.03 25.94 -6.11
N LYS A 2 -26.43 26.93 -5.41
CA LYS A 2 -25.05 26.85 -4.86
C LYS A 2 -24.82 25.72 -3.83
N ILE A 3 -25.79 25.41 -2.97
CA ILE A 3 -25.66 24.38 -1.91
C ILE A 3 -25.56 22.95 -2.50
N LYS A 4 -26.25 22.69 -3.62
CA LYS A 4 -26.26 21.36 -4.26
C LYS A 4 -24.93 21.07 -4.95
N LEU A 5 -24.30 22.09 -5.56
CA LEU A 5 -22.96 22.02 -6.13
C LEU A 5 -21.88 21.83 -5.05
N GLN A 6 -21.96 22.56 -3.93
CA GLN A 6 -21.01 22.38 -2.82
C GLN A 6 -21.07 20.97 -2.21
N ARG A 7 -22.25 20.35 -2.10
CA ARG A 7 -22.35 18.94 -1.68
C ARG A 7 -21.73 17.99 -2.70
N ILE A 8 -21.95 18.20 -3.99
CA ILE A 8 -21.40 17.32 -5.05
C ILE A 8 -19.87 17.38 -5.06
N TYR A 9 -19.26 18.56 -4.93
CA TYR A 9 -17.79 18.67 -4.80
C TYR A 9 -17.27 17.98 -3.54
N LYS A 10 -17.98 18.09 -2.41
CA LYS A 10 -17.64 17.37 -1.17
C LYS A 10 -17.69 15.83 -1.31
N TYR A 11 -18.50 15.30 -2.22
CA TYR A 11 -18.52 13.86 -2.56
C TYR A 11 -17.54 13.48 -3.67
N PHE A 12 -16.98 14.44 -4.41
CA PHE A 12 -15.96 14.19 -5.44
C PHE A 12 -14.53 14.31 -4.88
N GLU A 13 -14.37 15.01 -3.75
CA GLU A 13 -13.20 14.91 -2.86
C GLU A 13 -13.22 13.61 -2.01
N MET A 14 -13.87 12.55 -2.48
CA MET A 14 -13.71 11.20 -1.94
C MET A 14 -12.41 10.61 -2.51
N ASP A 15 -11.32 11.05 -1.90
CA ASP A 15 -10.12 10.28 -1.59
C ASP A 15 -9.58 9.30 -2.64
N THR A 16 -9.14 9.83 -3.79
CA THR A 16 -8.35 9.02 -4.73
C THR A 16 -6.87 8.94 -4.36
N GLY A 17 -6.43 9.52 -3.22
CA GLY A 17 -5.01 9.77 -2.92
C GLY A 17 -4.47 9.19 -1.62
N LYS A 18 -5.31 8.90 -0.61
CA LYS A 18 -4.84 8.48 0.73
C LYS A 18 -3.93 7.25 0.75
N PHE A 19 -4.10 6.35 -0.21
CA PHE A 19 -3.29 5.14 -0.32
C PHE A 19 -2.41 5.12 -1.57
N ASP A 20 -2.23 6.25 -2.26
CA ASP A 20 -1.43 6.26 -3.50
C ASP A 20 0.06 6.05 -3.23
N GLU A 21 0.57 6.53 -2.10
CA GLU A 21 1.95 6.30 -1.66
C GLU A 21 2.18 4.80 -1.40
N LEU A 22 1.30 4.14 -0.65
CA LEU A 22 1.31 2.68 -0.49
C LEU A 22 1.23 1.92 -1.81
N LYS A 23 0.35 2.33 -2.75
CA LYS A 23 0.24 1.69 -4.07
C LYS A 23 1.55 1.82 -4.86
N SER A 24 2.17 3.00 -4.82
CA SER A 24 3.47 3.24 -5.46
C SER A 24 4.54 2.34 -4.84
N GLY A 25 4.62 2.31 -3.51
CA GLY A 25 5.56 1.46 -2.78
C GLY A 25 5.38 -0.03 -3.09
N VAL A 26 4.14 -0.51 -3.16
CA VAL A 26 3.81 -1.88 -3.58
C VAL A 26 4.31 -2.15 -5.00
N GLN A 27 4.09 -1.23 -5.95
CA GLN A 27 4.55 -1.40 -7.32
C GLN A 27 6.08 -1.44 -7.39
N GLU A 28 6.78 -0.59 -6.64
CA GLU A 28 8.24 -0.62 -6.56
C GLU A 28 8.77 -1.95 -6.01
N ILE A 29 8.11 -2.53 -4.99
CA ILE A 29 8.46 -3.87 -4.49
C ILE A 29 8.31 -4.92 -5.58
N ILE A 30 7.19 -4.88 -6.33
CA ILE A 30 6.93 -5.80 -7.45
C ILE A 30 8.01 -5.66 -8.52
N ASP A 31 8.39 -4.43 -8.87
CA ASP A 31 9.42 -4.15 -9.87
C ASP A 31 10.79 -4.65 -9.42
N PHE A 32 11.16 -4.49 -8.14
CA PHE A 32 12.39 -5.07 -7.60
C PHE A 32 12.38 -6.60 -7.64
N ILE A 33 11.25 -7.24 -7.30
CA ILE A 33 11.10 -8.71 -7.43
C ILE A 33 11.25 -9.14 -8.89
N ALA A 34 10.61 -8.44 -9.84
CA ALA A 34 10.69 -8.73 -11.26
C ALA A 34 12.13 -8.61 -11.78
N ASN A 35 12.88 -7.63 -11.27
CA ASN A 35 14.30 -7.43 -11.56
C ASN A 35 15.23 -8.35 -10.74
N LYS A 36 14.69 -9.33 -10.00
CA LYS A 36 15.41 -10.24 -9.11
C LYS A 36 16.28 -9.55 -8.06
N ASN A 37 15.98 -8.31 -7.70
CA ASN A 37 16.69 -7.54 -6.69
C ASN A 37 16.07 -7.77 -5.30
N ALA A 38 16.36 -8.94 -4.71
CA ALA A 38 15.76 -9.35 -3.45
C ALA A 38 16.13 -8.44 -2.26
N LYS A 39 17.29 -7.76 -2.32
CA LYS A 39 17.72 -6.84 -1.26
C LYS A 39 16.85 -5.59 -1.25
N GLU A 40 16.75 -4.87 -2.37
CA GLU A 40 15.94 -3.64 -2.45
C GLU A 40 14.45 -3.94 -2.28
N ALA A 41 13.96 -5.07 -2.81
CA ALA A 41 12.59 -5.51 -2.53
C ALA A 41 12.32 -5.68 -1.03
N SER A 42 13.30 -6.20 -0.25
CA SER A 42 13.14 -6.36 1.21
C SER A 42 13.16 -5.03 1.94
N ASN A 43 14.04 -4.11 1.53
CA ASN A 43 14.14 -2.78 2.13
C ASN A 43 12.84 -2.00 1.91
N LYS A 44 12.35 -1.97 0.66
CA LYS A 44 11.12 -1.26 0.33
C LYS A 44 9.90 -1.90 0.98
N LEU A 45 9.86 -3.23 1.10
CA LEU A 45 8.80 -3.91 1.85
C LEU A 45 8.75 -3.46 3.32
N ALA A 46 9.90 -3.30 3.97
CA ALA A 46 9.95 -2.85 5.36
C ALA A 46 9.43 -1.41 5.50
N GLU A 47 9.86 -0.51 4.60
CA GLU A 47 9.42 0.89 4.56
C GLU A 47 7.90 1.00 4.37
N VAL A 48 7.34 0.30 3.38
CA VAL A 48 5.89 0.36 3.09
C VAL A 48 5.05 -0.29 4.19
N SER A 49 5.58 -1.32 4.87
CA SER A 49 4.90 -1.89 6.05
C SER A 49 4.87 -0.92 7.22
N GLU A 50 5.95 -0.17 7.47
CA GLU A 50 5.99 0.85 8.52
C GLU A 50 4.99 1.98 8.24
N GLU A 51 4.94 2.48 7.00
CA GLU A 51 3.95 3.46 6.56
C GLU A 51 2.50 2.95 6.74
N LEU A 52 2.25 1.68 6.38
CA LEU A 52 0.93 1.07 6.55
C LEU A 52 0.53 0.96 8.03
N ASP A 53 1.47 0.64 8.92
CA ASP A 53 1.24 0.56 10.36
C ASP A 53 0.94 1.95 10.95
N GLU A 54 1.66 3.00 10.53
CA GLU A 54 1.37 4.39 10.92
C GLU A 54 -0.03 4.83 10.47
N ILE A 55 -0.43 4.48 9.25
CA ILE A 55 -1.78 4.78 8.75
C ILE A 55 -2.83 4.04 9.57
N LEU A 56 -2.59 2.77 9.91
CA LEU A 56 -3.50 1.97 10.72
C LEU A 56 -3.70 2.56 12.13
N ASP A 57 -2.62 3.02 12.77
CA ASP A 57 -2.67 3.63 14.11
C ASP A 57 -3.52 4.91 14.18
N HIS A 58 -3.79 5.53 13.03
CA HIS A 58 -4.56 6.76 12.91
C HIS A 58 -5.90 6.58 12.18
N THR A 59 -6.30 5.35 11.87
CA THR A 59 -7.53 5.06 11.12
C THR A 59 -8.61 4.44 12.00
N ASP A 60 -9.77 5.11 12.08
CA ASP A 60 -10.97 4.60 12.76
C ASP A 60 -12.14 4.30 11.79
N GLU A 61 -12.02 4.69 10.51
CA GLU A 61 -13.09 4.53 9.52
C GLU A 61 -13.11 3.10 8.94
N ASP A 62 -14.25 2.41 9.07
CA ASP A 62 -14.41 1.01 8.64
C ASP A 62 -14.04 0.75 7.16
N GLU A 63 -14.29 1.73 6.28
CA GLU A 63 -13.96 1.63 4.85
C GLU A 63 -12.45 1.62 4.65
N ASP A 64 -11.74 2.50 5.34
CA ASP A 64 -10.28 2.60 5.30
C ASP A 64 -9.61 1.41 5.98
N LEU A 65 -10.12 0.96 7.12
CA LEU A 65 -9.64 -0.26 7.80
C LEU A 65 -9.74 -1.49 6.89
N ARG A 66 -10.82 -1.56 6.09
CA ARG A 66 -10.98 -2.62 5.09
C ARG A 66 -9.93 -2.51 3.98
N GLU A 67 -9.61 -1.30 3.52
CA GLU A 67 -8.59 -1.09 2.50
C GLU A 67 -7.17 -1.40 3.03
N ILE A 68 -6.83 -0.92 4.23
CA ILE A 68 -5.58 -1.22 4.95
C ILE A 68 -5.39 -2.73 5.09
N SER A 69 -6.44 -3.47 5.45
CA SER A 69 -6.39 -4.94 5.55
C SER A 69 -6.00 -5.62 4.22
N LYS A 70 -6.40 -5.06 3.07
CA LYS A 70 -5.99 -5.59 1.75
C LYS A 70 -4.50 -5.38 1.53
N PHE A 71 -3.97 -4.21 1.89
CA PHE A 71 -2.53 -3.94 1.81
C PHE A 71 -1.73 -4.87 2.72
N GLN A 72 -2.18 -5.12 3.96
CA GLN A 72 -1.50 -6.06 4.88
C GLN A 72 -1.37 -7.46 4.26
N VAL A 73 -2.46 -7.97 3.67
CA VAL A 73 -2.45 -9.28 2.99
C VAL A 73 -1.49 -9.26 1.78
N LEU A 74 -1.50 -8.19 0.99
CA LEU A 74 -0.64 -8.06 -0.18
C LEU A 74 0.85 -8.00 0.21
N LEU A 75 1.22 -7.18 1.21
CA LEU A 75 2.60 -7.07 1.68
C LEU A 75 3.12 -8.42 2.21
N ASN A 76 2.28 -9.18 2.94
CA ASN A 76 2.65 -10.53 3.36
C ASN A 76 2.89 -11.47 2.16
N GLN A 77 2.05 -11.40 1.12
CA GLN A 77 2.28 -12.19 -0.11
C GLN A 77 3.59 -11.80 -0.81
N LEU A 78 3.92 -10.51 -0.86
CA LEU A 78 5.18 -10.01 -1.42
C LEU A 78 6.37 -10.47 -0.59
N GLN A 79 6.26 -10.47 0.74
CA GLN A 79 7.27 -11.04 1.63
C GLN A 79 7.57 -12.50 1.30
N GLN A 80 6.55 -13.34 1.13
CA GLN A 80 6.74 -14.74 0.77
C GLN A 80 7.44 -14.89 -0.59
N LYS A 81 7.07 -14.06 -1.58
CA LYS A 81 7.75 -14.05 -2.89
C LYS A 81 9.22 -13.66 -2.77
N ILE A 82 9.55 -12.67 -1.94
CA ILE A 82 10.94 -12.25 -1.70
C ILE A 82 11.74 -13.34 -1.00
N VAL A 83 11.15 -14.04 -0.01
CA VAL A 83 11.79 -15.18 0.67
C VAL A 83 12.11 -16.29 -0.33
N LEU A 84 11.15 -16.64 -1.19
CA LEU A 84 11.37 -17.63 -2.25
C LEU A 84 12.46 -17.19 -3.24
N LEU A 85 12.47 -15.91 -3.63
CA LEU A 85 13.50 -15.35 -4.51
C LEU A 85 14.89 -15.43 -3.86
N LYS A 86 15.03 -15.08 -2.57
CA LYS A 86 16.30 -15.22 -1.84
C LYS A 86 16.79 -16.66 -1.83
N ALA A 87 15.89 -17.63 -1.64
CA ALA A 87 16.23 -19.04 -1.66
C ALA A 87 16.71 -19.53 -3.04
N GLN A 88 16.29 -18.89 -4.14
CA GLN A 88 16.75 -19.20 -5.50
C GLN A 88 18.11 -18.56 -5.86
N LEU A 89 18.51 -17.51 -5.14
CA LEU A 89 19.76 -16.78 -5.38
C LEU A 89 20.93 -17.31 -4.52
N ASN A 90 20.63 -18.12 -3.50
CA ASN A 90 21.59 -18.83 -2.66
C ASN A 90 21.98 -20.17 -3.28
#